data_AF-A0A7K1SVY9-F1
#
_entry.id   AF-A0A7K1SVY9-F1
#
_cell.length_a   1.000
_cell.length_b   1.000
_cell.length_c   1.000
_cell.angle_alpha   90.00
_cell.angle_beta   90.00
_cell.angle_gamma   90.00
#
_symmetry.space_group_name_H-M   'P 1'
#
loop_
_entity.id
_entity.type
_entity.pdbx_description
1 polymer ?
#
loop_
_entity_poly.entity_id
_entity_poly.type
_entity_poly.pdbx_seq_one_letter_code
_entity_poly.pdbx_strand_id
1 'polypeptide(L)'
;MISDEIKKVTDTVKDTVSPYTDEIKKATDTLKDTLLPENPNANVGKTDRIISIGTGAYIFFKGITNLFSHPILALTEAGIGAALLHRGITGTCSIKKIIDDLDETDATNSPIVHAYPSTTVPQL
;
A
#
# COMPACT_ATOMS: atom_id res chain seq x y z
N MET A 1 47.25 -10.20 2.11
CA MET A 1 47.09 -10.50 0.66
C MET A 1 45.63 -10.68 0.28
N ILE A 2 44.91 -11.73 0.70
CA ILE A 2 43.49 -11.92 0.30
C ILE A 2 42.55 -10.84 0.90
N SER A 3 42.80 -10.43 2.15
CA SER A 3 41.98 -9.42 2.83
C SER A 3 42.06 -8.03 2.19
N ASP A 4 43.17 -7.71 1.52
CA ASP A 4 43.43 -6.39 0.93
C ASP A 4 42.68 -6.22 -0.40
N GLU A 5 42.55 -7.29 -1.19
CA GLU A 5 41.72 -7.32 -2.39
C GLU A 5 40.24 -7.20 -2.06
N ILE A 6 39.76 -7.93 -1.04
CA ILE A 6 38.35 -7.87 -0.63
C ILE A 6 37.99 -6.45 -0.18
N LYS A 7 38.89 -5.76 0.52
CA LYS A 7 38.70 -4.38 0.95
C LYS A 7 38.61 -3.42 -0.25
N LYS A 8 39.50 -3.57 -1.24
CA LYS A 8 39.49 -2.76 -2.48
C LYS A 8 38.20 -2.94 -3.28
N VAL A 9 37.73 -4.18 -3.42
CA VAL A 9 36.46 -4.49 -4.10
C VAL A 9 35.29 -3.85 -3.37
N THR A 10 35.28 -3.93 -2.04
CA THR A 10 34.22 -3.33 -1.20
C THR A 10 34.19 -1.81 -1.31
N ASP A 11 35.35 -1.16 -1.25
CA ASP A 11 35.47 0.30 -1.37
C ASP A 11 35.04 0.78 -2.78
N THR A 12 35.37 0.02 -3.84
CA THR A 12 34.94 0.33 -5.22
C THR A 12 33.41 0.20 -5.41
N VAL A 13 32.80 -0.82 -4.82
CA VAL A 13 31.34 -1.00 -4.82
C VAL A 13 30.67 0.15 -4.05
N LYS A 14 31.25 0.57 -2.93
CA LYS A 14 30.72 1.67 -2.11
C LYS A 14 30.73 3.00 -2.86
N ASP A 15 31.83 3.35 -3.53
CA ASP A 15 31.92 4.58 -4.32
C ASP A 15 30.95 4.60 -5.51
N THR A 16 30.70 3.43 -6.11
CA THR A 16 29.76 3.32 -7.24
C THR A 16 28.30 3.42 -6.80
N VAL A 17 27.97 2.90 -5.61
CA VAL A 17 26.58 2.83 -5.12
C VAL A 17 26.22 4.05 -4.28
N SER A 18 27.18 4.72 -3.62
CA SER A 18 26.97 5.91 -2.80
C SER A 18 26.12 7.01 -3.48
N PRO A 19 26.41 7.45 -4.72
CA PRO A 19 25.65 8.55 -5.33
C PRO A 19 24.18 8.19 -5.59
N TYR A 20 23.86 6.92 -5.85
CA TYR A 20 22.49 6.46 -6.05
C TYR A 20 21.76 6.22 -4.73
N THR A 21 22.51 5.94 -3.65
CA THR A 21 21.93 5.66 -2.34
C THR A 21 21.17 6.88 -1.80
N ASP A 22 21.69 8.08 -2.04
CA ASP A 22 21.08 9.33 -1.58
C ASP A 22 19.82 9.68 -2.38
N GLU A 23 19.80 9.43 -3.69
CA GLU A 23 18.61 9.62 -4.53
C GLU A 23 17.50 8.62 -4.18
N ILE A 24 17.86 7.35 -3.97
CA ILE A 24 16.91 6.30 -3.56
C ILE A 24 16.35 6.60 -2.16
N LYS A 25 17.19 7.06 -1.23
CA LYS A 25 16.72 7.49 0.11
C LYS A 25 15.76 8.65 0.01
N LYS A 26 16.09 9.69 -0.74
CA LYS A 26 15.22 10.86 -0.93
C LYS A 26 13.87 10.50 -1.55
N ALA A 27 13.87 9.64 -2.57
CA ALA A 27 12.65 9.14 -3.18
C ALA A 27 11.81 8.32 -2.18
N THR A 28 12.47 7.48 -1.38
CA THR A 28 11.82 6.66 -0.35
C THR A 28 11.24 7.50 0.79
N ASP A 29 11.96 8.53 1.26
CA ASP A 29 11.51 9.41 2.35
C ASP A 29 10.33 10.28 1.88
N THR A 30 10.38 10.80 0.66
CA THR A 30 9.23 11.54 0.07
C THR A 30 8.00 10.64 -0.05
N LEU A 31 8.20 9.38 -0.43
CA LEU A 31 7.13 8.39 -0.53
C LEU A 31 6.60 8.01 0.86
N LYS A 32 7.47 7.88 1.86
CA LYS A 32 7.08 7.62 3.26
C LYS A 32 6.28 8.79 3.83
N ASP A 33 6.68 10.03 3.62
CA ASP A 33 5.94 11.19 4.13
C ASP A 33 4.57 11.33 3.46
N THR A 34 4.46 10.94 2.19
CA THR A 34 3.20 11.02 1.42
C THR A 34 2.27 9.84 1.69
N LEU A 35 2.81 8.62 1.78
CA LEU A 35 2.04 7.39 2.01
C LEU A 35 1.86 7.06 3.49
N LEU A 36 2.66 7.68 4.35
CA LEU A 36 2.67 7.52 5.79
C LEU A 36 2.70 8.88 6.50
N PRO A 37 1.84 9.87 6.14
CA PRO A 37 1.62 11.00 7.02
C PRO A 37 1.26 10.42 8.38
N GLU A 38 2.03 10.83 9.38
CA GLU A 38 1.79 10.59 10.78
C GLU A 38 0.50 11.32 11.16
N ASN A 39 -0.61 10.70 10.77
CA ASN A 39 -1.95 11.14 11.08
C ASN A 39 -2.34 10.46 12.39
N PRO A 40 -2.33 11.17 13.53
CA PRO A 40 -2.77 10.63 14.82
C PRO A 40 -4.26 10.23 14.83
N ASN A 41 -5.02 10.53 13.76
CA ASN A 41 -6.42 10.17 13.56
C ASN A 41 -6.62 9.07 12.50
N ALA A 42 -5.57 8.45 11.98
CA ALA A 42 -5.69 7.31 11.06
C ALA A 42 -6.11 6.04 11.83
N ASN A 43 -7.40 5.70 11.76
CA ASN A 43 -8.01 4.56 12.46
C ASN A 43 -7.90 3.21 11.70
N VAL A 44 -7.05 3.13 10.68
CA VAL A 44 -6.77 1.90 9.92
C VAL A 44 -5.36 1.40 10.22
N GLY A 45 -5.24 0.08 10.43
CA GLY A 45 -3.95 -0.55 10.70
C GLY A 45 -2.95 -0.37 9.56
N LYS A 46 -1.65 -0.43 9.89
CA LYS A 46 -0.55 -0.31 8.90
C LYS A 46 -0.68 -1.31 7.75
N THR A 47 -1.16 -2.53 8.04
CA THR A 47 -1.35 -3.61 7.06
C THR A 47 -2.49 -3.31 6.07
N ASP A 48 -3.65 -2.87 6.56
CA ASP A 48 -4.80 -2.54 5.70
C ASP A 48 -4.48 -1.41 4.73
N ARG A 49 -3.67 -0.46 5.21
CA ARG A 49 -3.18 0.66 4.41
C ARG A 49 -2.30 0.18 3.25
N ILE A 50 -1.35 -0.71 3.54
CA ILE A 50 -0.43 -1.27 2.54
C ILE A 50 -1.20 -2.13 1.54
N ILE A 51 -2.16 -2.94 2.00
CA ILE A 51 -3.00 -3.76 1.11
C ILE A 51 -3.86 -2.85 0.20
N SER A 52 -4.53 -1.83 0.75
CA SER A 52 -5.34 -0.89 -0.03
C SER A 52 -4.51 -0.11 -1.05
N ILE A 53 -3.33 0.38 -0.65
CA ILE A 53 -2.41 1.07 -1.57
C ILE A 53 -1.89 0.11 -2.64
N GLY A 54 -1.44 -1.09 -2.25
CA GLY A 54 -0.89 -2.08 -3.18
C GLY A 54 -1.93 -2.56 -4.19
N THR A 55 -3.10 -2.97 -3.73
CA THR A 55 -4.21 -3.39 -4.60
C THR A 55 -4.73 -2.23 -5.45
N GLY A 56 -4.91 -1.05 -4.85
CA GLY A 56 -5.33 0.16 -5.56
C GLY A 56 -4.35 0.56 -6.65
N ALA A 57 -3.05 0.56 -6.36
CA ALA A 57 -1.98 0.83 -7.33
C ALA A 57 -1.97 -0.18 -8.46
N TYR A 58 -2.11 -1.47 -8.16
CA TYR A 58 -2.12 -2.51 -9.18
C TYR A 58 -3.31 -2.35 -10.14
N ILE A 59 -4.53 -2.22 -9.60
CA ILE A 59 -5.75 -2.06 -10.41
C ILE A 59 -5.69 -0.75 -11.21
N PHE A 60 -5.23 0.34 -10.59
CA PHE A 60 -5.06 1.63 -11.26
C PHE A 60 -4.05 1.56 -12.41
N PHE A 61 -2.89 0.95 -12.17
CA PHE A 61 -1.85 0.77 -13.18
C PHE A 61 -2.34 -0.10 -14.34
N LYS A 62 -3.10 -1.16 -14.04
CA LYS A 62 -3.75 -1.99 -15.05
C LYS A 62 -4.76 -1.18 -15.87
N GLY A 63 -5.57 -0.34 -15.22
CA GLY A 63 -6.48 0.58 -15.91
C GLY A 63 -5.76 1.55 -16.85
N ILE A 64 -4.67 2.18 -16.39
CA ILE A 64 -3.87 3.08 -17.25
C ILE A 64 -3.25 2.35 -18.43
N THR A 65 -2.62 1.20 -18.19
CA THR A 65 -1.95 0.43 -19.25
C THR A 65 -2.91 -0.16 -20.27
N ASN A 66 -4.16 -0.45 -19.87
CA ASN A 66 -5.19 -1.01 -20.74
C ASN A 66 -6.15 0.03 -21.36
N LEU A 67 -5.89 1.33 -21.13
CA LEU A 67 -6.77 2.44 -21.57
C LEU A 67 -6.92 2.54 -23.09
N PHE A 68 -5.89 2.17 -23.85
CA PHE A 68 -5.93 2.18 -25.31
C PHE A 68 -6.62 0.94 -25.91
N SER A 69 -6.66 -0.17 -25.18
CA SER A 69 -7.27 -1.42 -25.65
C SER A 69 -8.76 -1.49 -25.33
N HIS A 70 -9.14 -1.11 -24.11
CA HIS A 70 -10.51 -1.17 -23.62
C HIS A 70 -10.85 0.08 -22.80
N PRO A 71 -11.14 1.24 -23.45
CA PRO A 71 -11.22 2.54 -22.77
C PRO A 71 -12.32 2.61 -21.71
N ILE A 72 -13.46 1.96 -21.94
CA ILE A 72 -14.59 1.97 -21.01
C ILE A 72 -14.25 1.15 -19.75
N LEU A 73 -13.70 -0.05 -19.92
CA LEU A 73 -13.31 -0.93 -18.81
C LEU A 73 -12.15 -0.33 -18.01
N ALA A 74 -11.15 0.20 -18.72
CA ALA A 74 -9.99 0.84 -18.13
C ALA A 74 -10.34 2.05 -17.26
N LEU A 75 -11.31 2.88 -17.66
CA LEU A 75 -11.78 3.99 -16.84
C LEU A 75 -12.41 3.52 -15.52
N THR A 76 -13.17 2.42 -15.56
CA THR A 76 -13.76 1.86 -14.33
C THR A 76 -12.70 1.26 -13.40
N GLU A 77 -11.75 0.50 -13.95
CA GLU A 77 -10.63 -0.05 -13.17
C GLU A 77 -9.75 1.07 -12.61
N ALA A 78 -9.41 2.07 -13.42
CA ALA A 78 -8.66 3.23 -12.96
C ALA A 78 -9.43 4.02 -11.89
N GLY A 79 -10.74 4.23 -12.04
CA GLY A 79 -11.56 4.90 -11.04
C GLY A 79 -11.59 4.14 -9.71
N ILE A 80 -11.79 2.83 -9.74
CA ILE A 80 -11.79 1.97 -8.54
C ILE A 80 -10.41 1.94 -7.89
N GLY A 81 -9.35 1.76 -8.67
CA GLY A 81 -7.97 1.76 -8.19
C GLY A 81 -7.56 3.09 -7.57
N ALA A 82 -7.95 4.21 -8.19
CA ALA A 82 -7.71 5.56 -7.67
C ALA A 82 -8.47 5.80 -6.35
N ALA A 83 -9.70 5.31 -6.23
CA ALA A 83 -10.46 5.41 -4.99
C ALA A 83 -9.81 4.62 -3.84
N LEU A 84 -9.31 3.41 -4.12
CA LEU A 84 -8.58 2.58 -3.15
C LEU A 84 -7.24 3.21 -2.73
N LEU A 85 -6.53 3.82 -3.69
CA LEU A 85 -5.32 4.60 -3.41
C LEU A 85 -5.63 5.81 -2.55
N HIS A 86 -6.65 6.59 -2.89
CA HIS A 86 -7.04 7.76 -2.12
C HIS A 86 -7.40 7.40 -0.68
N ARG A 87 -8.15 6.32 -0.47
CA ARG A 87 -8.47 5.82 0.87
C ARG A 87 -7.24 5.28 1.61
N GLY A 88 -6.36 4.58 0.92
CA GLY A 88 -5.11 4.07 1.49
C GLY A 88 -4.15 5.20 1.89
N ILE A 89 -4.01 6.24 1.06
CA ILE A 89 -3.16 7.40 1.33
C ILE A 89 -3.75 8.24 2.46
N THR A 90 -5.07 8.47 2.48
CA THR A 90 -5.70 9.27 3.56
C THR A 90 -5.77 8.53 4.89
N GLY A 91 -5.77 7.20 4.89
CA GLY A 91 -5.78 6.40 6.13
C GLY A 91 -7.04 6.61 6.97
N THR A 92 -8.15 7.03 6.36
CA THR A 92 -9.44 7.23 7.05
C THR A 92 -10.47 6.24 6.54
N CYS A 93 -11.16 5.62 7.49
CA CYS A 93 -11.98 4.45 7.23
C CYS A 93 -13.32 4.57 7.96
N SER A 94 -14.34 5.13 7.29
CA SER A 94 -15.70 5.15 7.82
C SER A 94 -16.33 3.76 7.85
N ILE A 95 -15.82 2.82 7.05
CA ILE A 95 -16.33 1.43 7.02
C ILE A 95 -16.04 0.71 8.34
N LYS A 96 -15.01 1.12 9.11
CA LYS A 96 -14.72 0.47 10.39
C LYS A 96 -15.84 0.70 11.39
N LYS A 97 -16.41 1.91 11.45
CA LYS A 97 -17.61 2.17 12.28
C LYS A 97 -18.82 1.36 11.82
N ILE A 98 -18.99 1.22 10.51
CA ILE A 98 -20.09 0.43 9.95
C ILE A 98 -19.88 -1.07 10.24
N ILE A 99 -18.66 -1.59 10.15
CA ILE A 99 -18.35 -2.98 10.50
C ILE A 99 -18.49 -3.21 12.01
N ASP A 100 -18.01 -2.28 12.84
CA ASP A 100 -18.13 -2.36 14.30
C ASP A 100 -19.63 -2.31 14.71
N ASP A 101 -20.45 -1.48 14.06
CA ASP A 101 -21.92 -1.43 14.27
C ASP A 101 -22.65 -2.68 13.73
N LEU A 102 -22.11 -3.33 12.69
CA LEU A 102 -22.61 -4.60 12.13
C LEU A 102 -22.14 -5.83 12.91
N ASP A 103 -21.11 -5.71 13.74
CA ASP A 103 -20.68 -6.79 14.64
C ASP A 103 -21.63 -6.89 15.86
N GLU A 104 -22.28 -5.78 16.23
CA GLU A 104 -23.28 -5.74 17.31
C GLU A 104 -24.70 -6.10 16.83
N THR A 105 -24.97 -6.04 15.52
CA THR A 105 -26.27 -6.43 14.94
C THR A 105 -26.07 -7.20 13.62
N ASP A 106 -26.45 -8.48 13.64
CA ASP A 106 -26.62 -9.34 12.46
C ASP A 106 -25.39 -10.08 11.89
N ALA A 107 -24.82 -10.96 12.72
CA ALA A 107 -24.11 -12.16 12.26
C ALA A 107 -25.03 -13.20 11.57
N THR A 108 -26.16 -12.80 10.98
CA THR A 108 -27.08 -13.74 10.34
C THR A 108 -27.69 -13.09 9.10
N ASN A 109 -27.21 -13.54 7.93
CA ASN A 109 -27.88 -13.42 6.63
C ASN A 109 -27.43 -12.31 5.65
N SER A 110 -26.12 -12.20 5.37
CA SER A 110 -25.67 -11.58 4.12
C SER A 110 -24.65 -12.45 3.38
N PRO A 111 -24.89 -12.85 2.11
CA PRO A 111 -24.10 -13.85 1.37
C PRO A 111 -22.69 -13.35 0.97
N ILE A 112 -22.34 -12.10 1.28
CA ILE A 112 -21.05 -11.48 0.98
C ILE A 112 -20.01 -11.62 2.10
N VAL A 113 -20.40 -12.08 3.30
CA VAL A 113 -19.50 -12.18 4.47
C VAL A 113 -18.53 -13.38 4.37
N HIS A 114 -18.80 -14.37 3.51
CA HIS A 114 -17.98 -15.58 3.41
C HIS A 114 -16.69 -15.45 2.58
N ALA A 115 -16.37 -14.29 2.00
CA ALA A 115 -15.16 -14.12 1.18
C ALA A 115 -13.95 -13.54 1.92
N TYR A 116 -14.12 -13.00 3.13
CA TYR A 116 -13.01 -12.58 3.99
C TYR A 116 -12.96 -13.51 5.20
N PRO A 117 -11.90 -14.32 5.37
CA PRO A 117 -11.70 -14.97 6.65
C PRO A 117 -11.52 -13.84 7.68
N SER A 118 -12.45 -13.75 8.61
CA SER A 118 -12.29 -12.98 9.84
C SER A 118 -11.15 -13.64 10.63
N THR A 119 -9.91 -13.25 10.33
CA THR A 119 -8.81 -13.45 11.27
C THR A 119 -8.96 -12.37 12.31
N THR A 120 -9.59 -12.75 13.41
CA THR A 120 -9.43 -12.18 14.74
C THR A 120 -7.95 -11.85 14.93
N VAL A 121 -7.58 -10.56 14.90
CA VAL A 121 -6.25 -10.13 15.30
C VAL A 121 -6.31 -9.94 16.82
N PRO A 122 -5.60 -10.75 17.64
CA PRO A 122 -5.53 -10.50 19.06
C PRO A 122 -4.85 -9.15 19.30
N GLN A 123 -5.53 -8.30 20.06
CA GLN A 123 -4.98 -7.05 20.59
C GLN A 123 -3.85 -7.41 21.54
N LEU A 124 -2.62 -6.97 21.25
CA LEU A 124 -1.50 -6.99 22.19
C LEU A 124 -1.39 -5.63 22.87
#